data_AF-A0A932CXY7-F1
#
_entry.id   AF-A0A932CXY7-F1
#
_cell.length_a   1.000
_cell.length_b   1.000
_cell.length_c   1.000
_cell.angle_alpha   90.00
_cell.angle_beta   90.00
_cell.angle_gamma   90.00
#
_symmetry.space_group_name_H-M   'P 1'
#
loop_
_entity.id
_entity.type
_entity.pdbx_description
1 polymer ?
#
loop_
_entity_poly.entity_id
_entity_poly.type
_entity_poly.pdbx_seq_one_letter_code
_entity_poly.pdbx_strand_id
1 'polypeptide(L)'
;MSHPADPTRLDGAAARLVADGLVRADGDHRVATRRWHGAMARAAVRLMASGDEGADLRVPIASALVELYGPDLDDDELADMVEVLLPIEAIGVPAAAQSSSSA
;
A
#
# COMPACT_ATOMS: atom_id res chain seq x y z
N MET A 1 -20.01 1.12 -8.77
CA MET A 1 -20.03 -0.25 -8.22
C MET A 1 -18.62 -0.79 -8.35
N SER A 2 -17.85 -0.89 -7.26
CA SER A 2 -16.57 -1.61 -7.31
C SER A 2 -16.90 -3.08 -7.55
N HIS A 3 -16.40 -3.62 -8.67
CA HIS A 3 -16.35 -5.07 -8.84
C HIS A 3 -15.40 -5.61 -7.76
N PRO A 4 -15.74 -6.69 -7.02
CA PRO A 4 -14.75 -7.33 -6.16
C PRO A 4 -13.55 -7.70 -7.03
N ALA A 5 -12.35 -7.33 -6.60
CA ALA A 5 -11.14 -7.64 -7.35
C ALA A 5 -11.06 -9.17 -7.59
N ASP A 6 -10.70 -9.54 -8.82
CA ASP A 6 -10.55 -10.95 -9.19
C ASP A 6 -9.44 -11.57 -8.32
N PRO A 7 -9.74 -12.63 -7.54
CA PRO A 7 -8.75 -13.24 -6.66
C PRO A 7 -7.49 -13.70 -7.40
N THR A 8 -7.61 -14.10 -8.66
CA THR A 8 -6.47 -14.50 -9.50
C THR A 8 -5.53 -13.33 -9.77
N ARG A 9 -6.09 -12.13 -9.96
CA ARG A 9 -5.33 -10.90 -10.20
C ARG A 9 -4.61 -10.45 -8.93
N LEU A 10 -5.27 -10.51 -7.79
CA LEU A 10 -4.66 -10.18 -6.48
C LEU A 10 -3.51 -11.13 -6.13
N ASP A 11 -3.64 -12.42 -6.45
CA ASP A 11 -2.54 -13.38 -6.26
C ASP A 11 -1.35 -13.08 -7.18
N GLY A 12 -1.61 -12.68 -8.42
CA GLY A 12 -0.59 -12.20 -9.35
C GLY A 12 0.15 -10.96 -8.84
N ALA A 13 -0.59 -9.94 -8.40
CA ALA A 13 -0.03 -8.72 -7.82
C ALA A 13 0.79 -9.02 -6.56
N ALA A 14 0.31 -9.90 -5.69
CA ALA A 14 1.04 -10.31 -4.50
C ALA A 14 2.33 -11.06 -4.80
N ALA A 15 2.30 -11.99 -5.76
CA ALA A 15 3.49 -12.71 -6.21
C ALA A 15 4.53 -11.73 -6.77
N ARG A 16 4.09 -10.71 -7.51
CA ARG A 16 4.95 -9.66 -8.02
C ARG A 16 5.58 -8.82 -6.90
N LEU A 17 4.78 -8.34 -5.94
CA LEU A 17 5.27 -7.58 -4.78
C LEU A 17 6.30 -8.36 -3.95
N VAL A 18 6.15 -9.69 -3.86
CA VAL A 18 7.14 -10.58 -3.23
C VAL A 18 8.40 -10.71 -4.08
N ALA A 19 8.26 -10.93 -5.38
CA ALA A 19 9.39 -11.02 -6.31
C ALA A 19 10.24 -9.75 -6.31
N ASP A 20 9.60 -8.58 -6.21
CA ASP A 20 10.25 -7.27 -6.17
C ASP A 20 10.73 -6.86 -4.76
N GLY A 21 10.55 -7.72 -3.76
CA GLY A 21 11.03 -7.53 -2.39
C GLY A 21 10.35 -6.40 -1.62
N LEU A 22 9.13 -6.01 -2.02
CA LEU A 22 8.31 -5.04 -1.29
C LEU A 22 7.54 -5.71 -0.16
N VAL A 23 7.15 -6.96 -0.37
CA VAL A 23 6.50 -7.82 0.62
C VAL A 23 7.33 -9.09 0.81
N ARG A 24 7.29 -9.67 2.00
CA ARG A 24 7.83 -11.00 2.29
C ARG A 24 6.70 -11.91 2.76
N ALA A 25 6.68 -13.15 2.26
CA ALA A 25 5.83 -14.21 2.80
C ALA A 25 6.41 -14.74 4.13
N ASP A 26 5.54 -14.87 5.13
CA ASP A 26 5.84 -15.43 6.45
C ASP A 26 4.73 -16.43 6.83
N GLY A 27 4.89 -17.68 6.36
CA GLY A 27 3.81 -18.67 6.40
C GLY A 27 2.60 -18.20 5.60
N ASP A 28 1.44 -18.19 6.25
CA ASP A 28 0.17 -17.71 5.66
C ASP A 28 0.03 -16.16 5.73
N HIS A 29 1.01 -15.47 6.31
CA HIS A 29 1.01 -14.03 6.45
C HIS A 29 1.95 -13.35 5.45
N ARG A 30 1.67 -12.07 5.19
CA ARG A 30 2.49 -11.20 4.36
C ARG A 30 2.93 -10.01 5.19
N VAL A 31 4.22 -9.69 5.13
CA VAL A 31 4.82 -8.60 5.90
C VAL A 31 5.54 -7.63 4.97
N ALA A 32 5.26 -6.35 5.15
CA ALA A 32 5.96 -5.26 4.49
C ALA A 32 7.48 -5.29 4.78
N THR A 33 8.31 -5.11 3.75
CA THR A 33 9.76 -5.04 3.94
C THR A 33 10.23 -3.64 4.31
N ARG A 34 11.47 -3.52 4.77
CA ARG A 34 12.13 -2.21 4.96
C ARG A 34 12.19 -1.38 3.68
N ARG A 35 12.33 -2.03 2.51
CA ARG A 35 12.34 -1.35 1.21
C ARG A 35 10.99 -0.68 0.97
N TRP A 36 9.90 -1.41 1.22
CA TRP A 36 8.56 -0.88 1.11
C TRP A 36 8.29 0.27 2.09
N HIS A 37 8.56 0.08 3.38
CA HIS A 37 8.38 1.16 4.37
C HIS A 37 9.20 2.42 4.02
N GLY A 38 10.39 2.26 3.44
CA GLY A 38 11.21 3.38 2.97
C GLY A 38 10.57 4.14 1.80
N ALA A 39 9.92 3.45 0.86
CA ALA A 39 9.17 4.09 -0.21
C ALA A 39 7.91 4.79 0.32
N MET A 40 7.17 4.11 1.20
CA MET A 40 5.98 4.64 1.85
C MET A 40 6.26 5.91 2.65
N ALA A 41 7.35 5.94 3.43
CA ALA A 41 7.75 7.13 4.18
C ALA A 41 8.08 8.32 3.26
N ARG A 42 8.73 8.10 2.11
CA ARG A 42 8.99 9.16 1.13
C ARG A 42 7.70 9.68 0.51
N ALA A 43 6.78 8.79 0.15
CA ALA A 43 5.48 9.16 -0.37
C ALA A 43 4.69 10.01 0.65
N ALA A 44 4.63 9.56 1.90
CA ALA A 44 3.97 10.28 2.99
C ALA A 44 4.56 11.68 3.20
N VAL A 45 5.89 11.83 3.23
CA VAL A 45 6.54 13.14 3.38
C VAL A 45 6.18 14.10 2.23
N ARG A 46 6.14 13.61 0.99
CA ARG A 46 5.75 14.44 -0.16
C ARG A 46 4.27 14.84 -0.10
N LEU A 47 3.41 13.92 0.29
CA LEU A 47 1.96 14.15 0.42
C LEU A 47 1.67 15.19 1.51
N MET A 48 2.30 15.05 2.69
CA MET A 48 2.21 16.06 3.75
C MET A 48 2.69 17.44 3.28
N ALA A 49 3.76 17.50 2.49
CA ALA A 49 4.25 18.75 1.92
C ALA A 49 3.28 19.38 0.89
N SER A 50 2.43 18.57 0.25
CA SER A 50 1.35 19.04 -0.64
C SER A 50 0.06 19.40 0.09
N GLY A 51 0.00 19.26 1.41
CA GLY A 51 -1.19 19.54 2.22
C GLY A 51 -2.16 18.36 2.35
N ASP A 52 -1.74 17.14 2.01
CA ASP A 52 -2.50 15.93 2.28
C ASP A 52 -2.38 15.56 3.77
N GLU A 53 -3.52 15.39 4.42
CA GLU A 53 -3.62 15.11 5.86
C GLU A 53 -3.46 13.61 6.20
N GLY A 54 -3.34 12.74 5.21
CA GLY A 54 -3.09 11.31 5.39
C GLY A 54 -4.33 10.49 5.75
N ALA A 55 -5.53 10.96 5.39
CA ALA A 55 -6.80 10.34 5.77
C ALA A 55 -7.10 9.01 5.04
N ASP A 56 -6.56 8.81 3.84
CA ASP A 56 -6.72 7.57 3.07
C ASP A 56 -5.35 6.94 2.80
N LEU A 57 -5.10 5.77 3.39
CA LEU A 57 -3.86 5.00 3.21
C LEU A 57 -3.61 4.61 1.74
N ARG A 58 -4.64 4.54 0.90
CA ARG A 58 -4.47 4.21 -0.52
C ARG A 58 -3.64 5.24 -1.27
N VAL A 59 -3.72 6.51 -0.89
CA VAL A 59 -3.01 7.61 -1.56
C VAL A 59 -1.49 7.47 -1.40
N PRO A 60 -0.91 7.34 -0.18
CA PRO A 60 0.51 7.11 -0.03
C PRO A 60 0.97 5.74 -0.57
N ILE A 61 0.14 4.69 -0.51
CA ILE A 61 0.48 3.38 -1.13
C ILE A 61 0.61 3.55 -2.65
N ALA A 62 -0.39 4.12 -3.32
CA ALA A 62 -0.39 4.33 -4.76
C ALA A 62 0.77 5.24 -5.20
N SER A 63 1.01 6.33 -4.47
CA SER A 63 2.12 7.25 -4.72
C SER A 63 3.49 6.55 -4.62
N ALA A 64 3.68 5.68 -3.62
CA ALA A 64 4.90 4.89 -3.49
C ALA A 64 5.08 3.87 -4.63
N LEU A 65 4.00 3.21 -5.07
CA LEU A 65 4.03 2.27 -6.19
C LEU A 65 4.37 2.97 -7.51
N VAL A 66 3.74 4.10 -7.81
CA VAL A 66 4.04 4.91 -9.00
C VAL A 66 5.48 5.40 -9.00
N GLU A 67 6.07 5.75 -7.85
CA GLU A 67 7.50 6.08 -7.77
C GLU A 67 8.40 4.87 -8.09
N LEU A 68 8.04 3.68 -7.62
CA LEU A 68 8.87 2.48 -7.75
C LEU A 68 8.80 1.84 -9.14
N TYR A 69 7.61 1.79 -9.73
CA TYR A 69 7.36 1.14 -11.01
C TYR A 69 7.31 2.13 -12.18
N GLY A 70 7.10 3.42 -11.91
CA GLY A 70 7.06 4.44 -12.94
C GLY A 70 5.86 4.26 -13.89
N PRO A 71 5.98 4.69 -15.15
CA PRO A 71 4.88 4.72 -16.12
C PRO A 71 4.50 3.34 -16.68
N ASP A 72 5.27 2.29 -16.35
CA ASP A 72 5.04 0.93 -16.87
C ASP A 72 3.96 0.17 -16.08
N LEU A 73 3.50 0.70 -14.95
CA LEU A 73 2.44 0.11 -14.14
C LEU A 73 1.07 0.59 -14.65
N ASP A 74 0.24 -0.34 -15.12
CA ASP A 74 -1.10 0.02 -15.56
C ASP A 74 -2.06 0.29 -14.38
N ASP A 75 -3.19 0.93 -14.66
CA ASP A 75 -4.15 1.37 -13.64
C ASP A 75 -4.77 0.18 -12.87
N ASP A 76 -4.99 -0.95 -13.54
CA ASP A 76 -5.59 -2.11 -12.88
C ASP A 76 -4.56 -2.82 -11.98
N GLU A 77 -3.32 -2.98 -12.46
CA GLU A 77 -2.22 -3.54 -11.69
C GLU A 77 -1.89 -2.68 -10.46
N LEU A 78 -1.92 -1.35 -10.63
CA LEU A 78 -1.79 -0.41 -9.52
C LEU A 78 -2.90 -0.63 -8.48
N ALA A 79 -4.16 -0.74 -8.93
CA ALA A 79 -5.28 -0.99 -8.03
C ALA A 79 -5.15 -2.33 -7.30
N ASP A 80 -4.78 -3.40 -8.01
CA ASP A 80 -4.59 -4.73 -7.45
C ASP A 80 -3.45 -4.73 -6.39
N MET A 81 -2.33 -4.06 -6.66
CA MET A 81 -1.23 -3.93 -5.70
C MET A 81 -1.61 -3.10 -4.47
N VAL A 82 -2.40 -2.03 -4.65
CA VAL A 82 -2.92 -1.23 -3.53
C VAL A 82 -3.80 -2.09 -2.63
N GLU A 83 -4.71 -2.89 -3.19
CA GLU A 83 -5.59 -3.78 -2.43
C GLU A 83 -4.82 -4.87 -1.67
N VAL A 84 -3.69 -5.36 -2.22
CA VAL A 84 -2.82 -6.31 -1.51
C VAL A 84 -2.09 -5.64 -0.33
N LEU A 85 -1.62 -4.41 -0.49
CA LEU A 85 -0.81 -3.71 0.52
C LEU A 85 -1.64 -3.07 1.62
N LEU A 86 -2.87 -2.65 1.32
CA LEU A 86 -3.76 -1.99 2.28
C LEU A 86 -3.95 -2.77 3.60
N PRO A 87 -4.31 -4.08 3.60
CA PRO A 87 -4.46 -4.83 4.85
C PRO A 87 -3.13 -5.05 5.57
N ILE A 88 -2.00 -5.08 4.85
CA ILE A 88 -0.66 -5.22 5.44
C ILE A 88 -0.32 -3.97 6.25
N GLU A 89 -0.56 -2.78 5.68
CA GLU A 89 -0.28 -1.50 6.34
C GLU A 89 -1.29 -1.16 7.44
N ALA A 90 -2.57 -1.55 7.27
CA ALA A 90 -3.60 -1.32 8.28
C ALA A 90 -3.31 -2.03 9.61
N ILE A 91 -2.59 -3.16 9.58
CA ILE A 91 -2.16 -3.88 10.79
C ILE A 91 -1.01 -3.14 11.51
N GLY A 92 -0.26 -2.28 10.81
CA GLY A 92 0.84 -1.48 11.34
C GLY A 92 0.44 -0.18 12.04
N VAL A 93 -0.82 0.26 11.93
CA VAL A 93 -1.34 1.43 12.63
C VAL A 93 -2.00 0.98 13.94
N PRO A 94 -1.38 1.18 15.12
CA PRO A 94 -2.05 0.90 16.38
C PRO A 94 -3.33 1.75 16.47
N ALA A 95 -4.45 1.11 16.82
CA ALA A 95 -5.78 1.70 16.93
C ALA A 95 -5.86 2.97 17.82
N ALA A 96 -4.83 3.26 18.61
CA ALA A 96 -4.73 4.45 19.45
C ALA A 96 -4.70 5.79 18.70
N ALA A 97 -4.37 5.82 17.40
CA ALA A 97 -4.38 7.05 16.61
C ALA A 97 -5.78 7.51 16.16
N GLN A 98 -6.81 6.65 16.29
CA GLN A 98 -8.17 6.94 15.81
C GLN A 98 -9.10 7.51 16.90
N SER A 99 -8.64 7.58 18.15
CA SER A 99 -9.48 7.97 19.30
C SER A 99 -9.34 9.43 19.72
N SER A 100 -8.63 10.28 18.97
CA SER A 100 -8.48 11.71 19.28
C SER A 100 -9.17 12.59 18.25
N SER A 101 -10.48 12.38 18.06
CA SER A 101 -11.36 13.44 17.55
C SER A 101 -12.80 13.18 17.99
N SER A 102 -13.07 13.36 19.28
CA SER A 102 -14.41 13.59 19.86
C SER A 102 -14.24 14.13 21.28
N ALA A 103 -13.98 15.43 21.40
CA ALA A 103 -14.33 16.27 22.54
C ALA A 103 -14.11 17.74 22.18
#